data_AF-A0A0X3BLI1-F1
#
_entry.id   AF-A0A0X3BLI1-F1
#
_cell.length_a   1.000
_cell.length_b   1.000
_cell.length_c   1.000
_cell.angle_alpha   90.00
_cell.angle_beta   90.00
_cell.angle_gamma   90.00
#
_symmetry.space_group_name_H-M   'P 1'
#
loop_
_entity.id
_entity.type
_entity.pdbx_description
1 polymer ?
#
loop_
_entity_poly.entity_id
_entity_poly.type
_entity_poly.pdbx_seq_one_letter_code
_entity_poly.pdbx_strand_id
1 'polypeptide(L)'
;MKPETEKMLNEFFDHADDLGDDVIEDIRELLGVVPFIFTVLREQRPEVFALSAIADYHISRPKSLDGKTAELVTMAAAAGAGADACLKVHMGAALREGASRDEILDVLQIAAMIGKTKVLASSLRTYREVCGEEQASTK
;
A
#
# COMPACT_ATOMS: atom_id res chain seq x y z
N MET A 1 -25.76 -0.75 20.30
CA MET A 1 -25.92 0.48 19.48
C MET A 1 -27.33 1.02 19.69
N LYS A 2 -27.62 2.30 19.43
CA LYS A 2 -29.02 2.75 19.48
C LYS A 2 -29.79 2.12 18.30
N PRO A 3 -31.07 1.75 18.44
CA PRO A 3 -31.84 1.11 17.37
C PRO A 3 -31.86 1.90 16.05
N GLU A 4 -31.90 3.23 16.14
CA GLU A 4 -31.83 4.13 14.96
C GLU A 4 -30.50 4.02 14.21
N THR A 5 -29.39 3.87 14.95
CA THR A 5 -28.05 3.70 14.36
C THR A 5 -27.89 2.33 13.72
N GLU A 6 -28.49 1.29 14.30
CA GLU A 6 -28.50 -0.06 13.74
C GLU A 6 -29.28 -0.12 12.42
N LYS A 7 -30.43 0.57 12.37
CA LYS A 7 -31.18 0.71 11.13
C LYS A 7 -30.37 1.41 10.03
N MET A 8 -29.72 2.52 10.36
CA MET A 8 -28.89 3.27 9.40
C MET A 8 -27.71 2.44 8.87
N LEU A 9 -27.10 1.61 9.73
CA LEU A 9 -26.00 0.73 9.31
C LEU A 9 -26.48 -0.38 8.39
N ASN A 10 -27.62 -1.01 8.68
CA ASN A 10 -28.19 -2.03 7.80
C ASN A 10 -28.54 -1.43 6.43
N GLU A 11 -29.18 -0.25 6.41
CA GLU A 11 -29.47 0.47 5.16
C GLU A 11 -28.18 0.81 4.38
N PHE A 12 -27.09 1.18 5.05
CA PHE A 12 -25.80 1.42 4.40
C PHE A 12 -25.25 0.13 3.76
N PHE A 13 -25.23 -0.98 4.50
CA PHE A 13 -24.68 -2.25 3.99
C PHE A 13 -25.46 -2.81 2.81
N ASP A 14 -26.80 -2.67 2.81
CA ASP A 14 -27.63 -3.08 1.68
C ASP A 14 -27.21 -2.40 0.35
N HIS A 15 -26.76 -1.14 0.40
CA HIS A 15 -26.28 -0.42 -0.78
C HIS A 15 -24.78 -0.62 -1.03
N ALA A 16 -24.02 -0.92 0.03
CA ALA A 16 -22.58 -1.08 -0.04
C ALA A 16 -22.19 -2.37 -0.81
N ASP A 17 -23.05 -3.39 -0.78
CA ASP A 17 -22.88 -4.61 -1.57
C ASP A 17 -22.94 -4.32 -3.09
N ASP A 18 -23.95 -3.56 -3.55
CA ASP A 18 -24.07 -3.17 -4.97
C ASP A 18 -22.87 -2.32 -5.42
N LEU A 19 -22.43 -1.37 -4.58
CA LEU A 19 -21.26 -0.53 -4.86
C LEU A 19 -19.96 -1.33 -4.88
N GLY A 20 -19.87 -2.40 -4.09
CA GLY A 20 -18.70 -3.28 -4.05
C GLY A 20 -18.40 -3.98 -5.37
N ASP A 21 -19.42 -4.19 -6.22
CA ASP A 21 -19.29 -4.82 -7.52
C ASP A 21 -18.64 -3.89 -8.54
N ASP A 22 -19.13 -2.66 -8.61
CA ASP A 22 -18.55 -1.62 -9.45
C ASP A 22 -17.09 -1.34 -9.07
N VAL A 23 -16.80 -1.28 -7.76
CA VAL A 23 -15.42 -1.09 -7.26
C VAL A 23 -14.50 -2.25 -7.67
N ILE A 24 -14.99 -3.50 -7.72
CA ILE A 24 -14.17 -4.63 -8.16
C ILE A 24 -13.80 -4.53 -9.64
N GLU A 25 -14.74 -4.10 -10.48
CA GLU A 25 -14.46 -3.95 -11.91
C GLU A 25 -13.51 -2.77 -12.16
N ASP A 26 -13.70 -1.66 -11.46
CA ASP A 26 -12.74 -0.55 -11.47
C ASP A 26 -11.33 -1.00 -11.06
N ILE A 27 -11.22 -1.76 -9.96
CA ILE A 27 -9.94 -2.33 -9.51
C ILE A 27 -9.34 -3.24 -10.57
N ARG A 28 -10.15 -4.05 -11.27
CA ARG A 28 -9.68 -4.92 -12.35
C ARG A 28 -9.12 -4.11 -13.52
N GLU A 29 -9.79 -3.06 -13.95
CA GLU A 29 -9.32 -2.19 -15.02
C GLU A 29 -7.99 -1.52 -14.63
N LEU A 30 -7.94 -1.04 -13.39
CA LEU A 30 -6.79 -0.35 -12.81
C LEU A 30 -5.56 -1.24 -12.69
N LEU A 31 -5.72 -2.36 -11.99
CA LEU A 31 -4.66 -3.27 -11.58
C LEU A 31 -4.44 -4.40 -12.61
N GLY A 32 -5.29 -4.52 -13.62
CA GLY A 32 -5.27 -5.59 -14.62
C GLY A 32 -5.61 -6.97 -14.02
N VAL A 33 -5.93 -7.00 -12.73
CA VAL A 33 -6.25 -8.18 -11.93
C VAL A 33 -7.04 -7.73 -10.72
N VAL A 34 -7.92 -8.60 -10.21
CA VAL A 34 -8.53 -8.39 -8.88
C VAL A 34 -7.65 -9.14 -7.86
N PRO A 35 -6.97 -8.44 -6.93
CA PRO A 35 -6.22 -9.10 -5.87
C PRO A 35 -7.10 -10.07 -5.08
N PHE A 36 -6.58 -11.27 -4.78
CA PHE A 36 -7.34 -12.32 -4.11
C PHE A 36 -7.92 -11.89 -2.75
N ILE A 37 -7.28 -10.91 -2.10
CA ILE A 37 -7.72 -10.35 -0.82
C ILE A 37 -9.16 -9.82 -0.94
N PHE A 38 -9.49 -9.13 -2.04
CA PHE A 38 -10.83 -8.62 -2.28
C PHE A 38 -11.85 -9.75 -2.47
N THR A 39 -11.49 -10.82 -3.19
CA THR A 39 -12.35 -12.00 -3.35
C THR A 39 -12.63 -12.67 -2.00
N VAL A 40 -11.59 -12.92 -1.20
CA VAL A 40 -11.74 -13.56 0.13
C VAL A 40 -12.59 -12.70 1.06
N LEU A 41 -12.33 -11.39 1.11
CA LEU A 41 -13.11 -10.49 1.96
C LEU A 41 -14.56 -10.44 1.49
N ARG A 42 -14.82 -10.35 0.19
CA ARG A 42 -16.18 -10.31 -0.34
C ARG A 42 -16.98 -11.58 0.02
N GLU A 43 -16.36 -12.75 -0.14
CA GLU A 43 -17.03 -14.02 0.14
C GLU A 43 -17.26 -14.27 1.62
N GLN A 44 -16.27 -13.92 2.45
CA GLN A 44 -16.28 -14.32 3.86
C GLN A 44 -16.77 -13.23 4.80
N ARG A 45 -16.58 -11.96 4.45
CA ARG A 45 -16.78 -10.76 5.29
C ARG A 45 -17.25 -9.56 4.44
N PRO A 46 -18.41 -9.65 3.78
CA PRO A 46 -18.89 -8.64 2.83
C PRO A 46 -18.96 -7.22 3.43
N GLU A 47 -19.32 -7.10 4.70
CA GLU A 47 -19.37 -5.82 5.41
C GLU A 47 -18.00 -5.15 5.55
N VAL A 48 -16.94 -5.96 5.72
CA VAL A 48 -15.55 -5.49 5.77
C VAL A 48 -15.06 -5.20 4.35
N PHE A 49 -15.41 -6.06 3.40
CA PHE A 49 -15.07 -5.88 2.00
C PHE A 49 -15.57 -4.54 1.47
N ALA A 50 -16.86 -4.25 1.59
CA ALA A 50 -17.43 -3.03 1.01
C ALA A 50 -16.72 -1.77 1.54
N LEU A 51 -16.49 -1.70 2.87
CA LEU A 51 -15.77 -0.59 3.48
C LEU A 51 -14.30 -0.52 3.05
N SER A 52 -13.61 -1.66 3.04
CA SER A 52 -12.17 -1.72 2.72
C SER A 52 -11.90 -1.45 1.25
N ALA A 53 -12.68 -2.04 0.33
CA ALA A 53 -12.52 -1.88 -1.10
C ALA A 53 -12.74 -0.43 -1.54
N ILE A 54 -13.79 0.23 -1.02
CA ILE A 54 -14.05 1.65 -1.32
C ILE A 54 -12.90 2.52 -0.80
N ALA A 55 -12.44 2.28 0.43
CA ALA A 55 -11.34 3.03 1.02
C ALA A 55 -10.05 2.83 0.21
N ASP A 56 -9.68 1.59 -0.07
CA ASP A 56 -8.46 1.22 -0.80
C ASP A 56 -8.47 1.77 -2.23
N TYR A 57 -9.63 1.73 -2.91
CA TYR A 57 -9.81 2.36 -4.22
C TYR A 57 -9.48 3.85 -4.18
N HIS A 58 -10.08 4.61 -3.25
CA HIS A 58 -9.80 6.04 -3.12
C HIS A 58 -8.37 6.36 -2.66
N ILE A 59 -7.78 5.53 -1.80
CA ILE A 59 -6.40 5.69 -1.36
C ILE A 59 -5.43 5.44 -2.52
N SER A 60 -5.67 4.42 -3.34
CA SER A 60 -4.85 4.08 -4.50
C SER A 60 -5.03 5.06 -5.68
N ARG A 61 -6.13 5.81 -5.72
CA ARG A 61 -6.39 6.88 -6.70
C ARG A 61 -6.62 8.23 -6.02
N PRO A 62 -5.56 8.79 -5.39
CA PRO A 62 -5.66 10.07 -4.71
C PRO A 62 -5.88 11.20 -5.73
N LYS A 63 -6.79 12.12 -5.44
CA LYS A 63 -7.10 13.27 -6.33
C LYS A 63 -5.93 14.24 -6.53
N SER A 64 -4.94 14.19 -5.64
CA SER A 64 -3.81 15.11 -5.62
C SER A 64 -2.59 14.63 -6.40
N LEU A 65 -2.58 13.38 -6.88
CA LEU A 65 -1.50 12.82 -7.68
C LEU A 65 -2.08 12.23 -8.97
N ASP A 66 -1.35 12.31 -10.08
CA ASP A 66 -1.71 11.53 -11.27
C ASP A 66 -1.51 10.03 -11.02
N GLY A 67 -2.16 9.19 -11.85
CA GLY A 67 -2.15 7.73 -11.69
C GLY A 67 -0.73 7.15 -11.71
N LYS A 68 0.11 7.64 -12.63
CA LYS A 68 1.52 7.23 -12.72
C LYS A 68 2.27 7.49 -11.41
N THR A 69 2.17 8.71 -10.88
CA THR A 69 2.85 9.10 -9.64
C THR A 69 2.33 8.31 -8.45
N ALA A 70 1.02 8.10 -8.35
CA ALA A 70 0.41 7.29 -7.30
C ALA A 70 0.93 5.84 -7.32
N GLU A 71 1.03 5.22 -8.50
CA GLU A 71 1.55 3.85 -8.63
C GLU A 71 3.04 3.75 -8.35
N LEU A 72 3.85 4.73 -8.78
CA LEU A 72 5.28 4.78 -8.45
C LEU A 72 5.50 4.87 -6.93
N VAL A 73 4.72 5.70 -6.22
CA VAL A 73 4.78 5.79 -4.75
C VAL A 73 4.32 4.48 -4.10
N THR A 74 3.24 3.88 -4.61
CA THR A 74 2.70 2.61 -4.08
C THR A 74 3.70 1.47 -4.25
N MET A 75 4.37 1.38 -5.40
CA MET A 75 5.45 0.45 -5.64
C MET A 75 6.63 0.66 -4.67
N ALA A 76 7.04 1.91 -4.42
CA ALA A 76 8.12 2.21 -3.48
C ALA A 76 7.78 1.71 -2.06
N ALA A 77 6.53 1.93 -1.64
CA ALA A 77 6.02 1.44 -0.36
C ALA A 77 5.99 -0.11 -0.32
N ALA A 78 5.50 -0.76 -1.37
CA ALA A 78 5.48 -2.22 -1.47
C ALA A 78 6.88 -2.83 -1.42
N ALA A 79 7.85 -2.26 -2.14
CA ALA A 79 9.24 -2.67 -2.12
C ALA A 79 9.87 -2.48 -0.74
N GLY A 80 9.66 -1.33 -0.10
CA GLY A 80 10.16 -1.05 1.24
C GLY A 80 9.55 -1.95 2.33
N ALA A 81 8.32 -2.42 2.12
CA ALA A 81 7.62 -3.35 3.02
C ALA A 81 7.95 -4.83 2.78
N GLY A 82 8.66 -5.18 1.70
CA GLY A 82 8.90 -6.58 1.31
C GLY A 82 7.64 -7.30 0.82
N ALA A 83 6.70 -6.56 0.23
CA ALA A 83 5.42 -7.09 -0.23
C ALA A 83 5.48 -7.47 -1.72
N ASP A 84 6.20 -8.55 -2.05
CA ASP A 84 6.52 -8.93 -3.44
C ASP A 84 5.29 -9.10 -4.35
N ALA A 85 4.19 -9.63 -3.81
CA ALA A 85 2.94 -9.77 -4.56
C ALA A 85 2.33 -8.41 -4.92
N CYS A 86 2.27 -7.49 -3.96
CA CYS A 86 1.80 -6.11 -4.18
C CYS A 86 2.73 -5.39 -5.16
N LEU A 87 4.04 -5.54 -4.96
CA LEU A 87 5.06 -4.95 -5.81
C LEU A 87 4.87 -5.35 -7.27
N LYS A 88 4.62 -6.63 -7.55
CA LYS A 88 4.34 -7.13 -8.90
C LYS A 88 3.08 -6.50 -9.51
N VAL A 89 1.99 -6.42 -8.75
CA VAL A 89 0.72 -5.85 -9.21
C VAL A 89 0.88 -4.37 -9.55
N HIS A 90 1.49 -3.59 -8.65
CA HIS A 90 1.65 -2.15 -8.80
C HIS A 90 2.72 -1.77 -9.83
N MET A 91 3.75 -2.60 -10.06
CA MET A 91 4.62 -2.44 -11.25
C MET A 91 3.81 -2.54 -12.55
N GLY A 92 2.88 -3.50 -12.64
CA GLY A 92 2.00 -3.65 -13.79
C GLY A 92 1.07 -2.44 -13.98
N ALA A 93 0.55 -1.91 -12.87
CA ALA A 93 -0.29 -0.71 -12.88
C ALA A 93 0.48 0.54 -13.29
N ALA A 94 1.68 0.75 -12.75
CA ALA A 94 2.55 1.84 -13.16
C ALA A 94 2.82 1.82 -14.67
N LEU A 95 3.09 0.64 -15.26
CA LEU A 95 3.28 0.50 -16.70
C LEU A 95 2.02 0.88 -17.50
N ARG A 96 0.83 0.50 -17.04
CA ARG A 96 -0.45 0.87 -17.70
C ARG A 96 -0.72 2.37 -17.60
N GLU A 97 -0.31 3.01 -16.51
CA GLU A 97 -0.35 4.47 -16.31
C GLU A 97 0.76 5.21 -17.10
N GLY A 98 1.56 4.49 -17.90
CA GLY A 98 2.57 5.07 -18.78
C GLY A 98 3.94 5.28 -18.12
N ALA A 99 4.21 4.66 -16.98
CA ALA A 99 5.57 4.64 -16.43
C ALA A 99 6.54 3.90 -17.36
N SER A 100 7.71 4.47 -17.52
CA SER A 100 8.83 3.84 -18.21
C SER A 100 9.53 2.82 -17.31
N ARG A 101 10.29 1.91 -17.95
CA ARG A 101 11.15 0.96 -17.22
C ARG A 101 12.21 1.66 -16.38
N ASP A 102 12.70 2.81 -16.85
CA ASP A 102 13.71 3.59 -16.16
C ASP A 102 13.13 4.27 -14.91
N GLU A 103 11.94 4.88 -14.99
CA GLU A 103 11.23 5.41 -13.82
C GLU A 103 10.97 4.31 -12.76
N ILE A 104 10.59 3.11 -13.21
CA ILE A 104 10.40 1.97 -12.31
C ILE A 104 11.72 1.58 -11.64
N LEU A 105 12.81 1.47 -12.40
CA LEU A 105 14.11 1.11 -11.87
C LEU A 105 14.62 2.15 -10.86
N ASP A 106 14.46 3.44 -11.15
CA ASP A 106 14.85 4.54 -10.27
C ASP A 106 14.12 4.46 -8.93
N VAL A 107 12.81 4.22 -8.95
CA VAL A 107 12.01 4.07 -7.72
C VAL A 107 12.45 2.86 -6.90
N LEU A 108 12.76 1.73 -7.56
CA LEU A 108 13.29 0.54 -6.86
C LEU A 108 14.66 0.82 -6.21
N GLN A 109 15.53 1.56 -6.89
CA GLN A 109 16.82 1.98 -6.32
C GLN A 109 16.64 2.92 -5.13
N ILE A 110 15.67 3.83 -5.19
CA ILE A 110 15.30 4.69 -4.06
C ILE A 110 14.83 3.85 -2.87
N ALA A 111 13.91 2.90 -3.09
CA ALA A 111 13.43 2.01 -2.04
C ALA A 111 14.57 1.18 -1.41
N ALA A 112 15.46 0.62 -2.24
CA ALA A 112 16.64 -0.13 -1.79
C ALA A 112 17.61 0.74 -0.99
N MET A 113 17.83 1.99 -1.41
CA MET A 113 18.64 2.95 -0.67
C MET A 113 18.07 3.20 0.73
N ILE A 114 16.76 3.41 0.86
CA ILE A 114 16.09 3.59 2.15
C ILE A 114 16.23 2.33 3.03
N GLY A 115 16.06 1.14 2.44
CA GLY A 115 16.27 -0.13 3.15
C GLY A 115 17.70 -0.28 3.69
N LYS A 116 18.71 0.02 2.85
CA LYS A 116 20.12 0.00 3.24
C LYS A 116 20.41 0.98 4.37
N THR A 117 19.95 2.23 4.26
CA THR A 117 20.23 3.26 5.26
C THR A 117 19.51 3.00 6.58
N LYS A 118 18.32 2.39 6.56
CA LYS A 118 17.64 1.91 7.78
C LYS A 118 18.51 0.93 8.58
N VAL A 119 19.11 -0.05 7.90
CA VAL A 119 20.01 -1.03 8.52
C VAL A 119 21.25 -0.35 9.08
N LEU A 120 21.94 0.45 8.25
CA LEU A 120 23.15 1.16 8.66
C LEU A 120 22.92 2.09 9.84
N ALA A 121 21.83 2.87 9.82
CA ALA A 121 21.51 3.80 10.89
C ALA A 121 21.28 3.08 12.22
N SER A 122 20.59 1.94 12.20
CA SER A 122 20.36 1.13 13.40
C SER A 122 21.65 0.49 13.90
N SER A 123 22.41 -0.17 13.04
CA SER A 123 23.63 -0.89 13.43
C SER A 123 24.73 0.06 13.92
N LEU A 124 24.92 1.20 13.27
CA LEU A 124 25.94 2.17 13.65
C LEU A 124 25.60 2.90 14.96
N ARG A 125 24.30 3.04 15.30
CA ARG A 125 23.90 3.53 16.63
C ARG A 125 24.33 2.55 17.73
N THR A 126 23.99 1.28 17.58
CA THR A 126 24.40 0.24 18.54
C THR A 126 25.92 0.10 18.60
N TYR A 127 26.61 0.15 17.46
CA TYR A 127 28.07 0.16 17.43
C TYR A 127 28.65 1.31 18.25
N ARG A 128 28.09 2.52 18.10
CA ARG A 128 28.53 3.68 18.88
C ARG A 128 28.22 3.54 20.37
N GLU A 129 27.10 2.93 20.74
CA GLU A 129 26.76 2.67 22.15
C GLU A 129 27.72 1.67 22.81
N VAL A 130 28.14 0.63 22.08
CA VAL A 130 29.01 -0.44 22.63
C VAL A 130 30.49 -0.08 22.51
N CYS A 131 30.90 0.54 21.40
CA CYS A 131 32.31 0.79 21.07
C CYS A 131 32.71 2.28 21.15
N GLY A 132 31.77 3.19 21.39
CA GLY A 132 31.99 4.65 21.37
C GLY A 132 32.44 5.26 22.69
N GLU A 133 32.54 4.50 23.79
CA GLU A 133 33.09 4.95 25.06
C GLU A 133 34.40 4.20 25.40
N GLU A 134 35.52 4.64 24.81
CA GLU A 134 36.86 4.23 25.29
C GLU A 134 37.99 5.25 25.07
N GLN A 135 37.70 6.52 24.74
CA GLN A 135 38.77 7.54 24.53
C GLN A 135 38.53 8.89 25.20
N ALA A 136 37.91 8.92 26.39
CA ALA A 136 37.79 10.16 27.15
C ALA A 136 37.93 9.98 28.67
N SER A 137 38.89 9.20 29.17
CA SER A 137 39.50 9.45 30.51
C SER A 137 40.68 8.51 30.80
N THR A 138 41.81 8.67 30.11
CA THR A 138 43.13 8.36 30.72
C THR A 138 44.22 9.16 30.02
N LYS A 139 44.40 10.42 30.43
CA LYS A 139 45.70 11.10 30.52
C LYS A 139 45.55 12.45 31.19
#